data_AF-A0A1F5U1P4-F1
#
_entry.id   AF-A0A1F5U1P4-F1
#
_cell.length_a   1.000
_cell.length_b   1.000
_cell.length_c   1.000
_cell.angle_alpha   90.00
_cell.angle_beta   90.00
_cell.angle_gamma   90.00
#
_symmetry.space_group_name_H-M   'P 1'
#
loop_
_entity.id
_entity.type
_entity.pdbx_description
1 polymer ?
#
loop_
_entity_poly.entity_id
_entity_poly.type
_entity_poly.pdbx_seq_one_letter_code
_entity_poly.pdbx_strand_id
1 'polypeptide(L)'
;MGLFKRQQIYINTDLQIKMSIFLIVIVTAEVIVFGGIFSYALSMSQKVTDNIYRFYVILLFSFVGITLLNIFLGVFLSHKIAGPIYAFEMRIKNITNGDISNFVDLRKGDMLRDFETSFNEMMHAVRKAVAKDRESLENAHKKILELNKKLDKLGAKKEADEIKAALKEISTEMKSITSFFKI
;
A
#
# COMPACT_ATOMS: atom_id res chain seq x y z
N MET A 1 -7.04 -23.33 -14.13
CA MET A 1 -8.11 -22.90 -13.19
C MET A 1 -7.75 -21.50 -12.67
N GLY A 2 -8.01 -20.39 -13.35
CA GLY A 2 -8.95 -20.10 -14.43
C GLY A 2 -9.78 -18.85 -14.08
N LEU A 3 -9.12 -17.68 -14.07
CA LEU A 3 -9.69 -16.35 -14.39
C LEU A 3 -10.81 -15.70 -13.53
N PHE A 4 -11.05 -16.09 -12.27
CA PHE A 4 -12.05 -15.38 -11.44
C PHE A 4 -11.60 -15.09 -10.00
N LYS A 5 -10.52 -14.29 -9.81
CA LYS A 5 -10.14 -13.84 -8.46
C LYS A 5 -9.75 -12.36 -8.35
N ARG A 6 -10.10 -11.52 -9.33
CA ARG A 6 -9.68 -10.09 -9.40
C ARG A 6 -10.81 -9.06 -9.45
N GLN A 7 -12.03 -9.44 -9.03
CA GLN A 7 -13.22 -8.56 -8.99
C GLN A 7 -13.92 -8.58 -7.62
N GLN A 8 -13.17 -8.45 -6.51
CA GLN A 8 -13.79 -7.99 -5.27
C GLN A 8 -13.81 -6.45 -5.30
N ILE A 9 -14.96 -5.89 -5.68
CA ILE A 9 -15.23 -4.44 -5.76
C ILE A 9 -15.35 -3.83 -4.35
N TYR A 10 -15.61 -4.66 -3.34
CA TYR A 10 -15.64 -4.27 -1.93
C TYR A 10 -14.60 -5.08 -1.16
N ILE A 11 -13.48 -4.43 -0.86
CA ILE A 11 -12.56 -4.84 0.19
C ILE A 11 -12.86 -3.85 1.30
N ASN A 12 -13.60 -4.30 2.32
CA ASN A 12 -14.06 -3.48 3.44
C ASN A 12 -12.83 -2.83 4.10
N THR A 13 -12.50 -1.62 3.65
CA THR A 13 -11.29 -0.89 4.03
C THR A 13 -11.75 0.31 4.83
N ASP A 14 -11.15 0.50 6.00
CA ASP A 14 -11.40 1.66 6.85
C ASP A 14 -11.28 2.98 6.08
N LEU A 15 -10.45 3.00 5.04
CA LEU A 15 -10.32 4.15 4.14
C LEU A 15 -11.60 4.43 3.33
N GLN A 16 -12.26 3.41 2.77
CA GLN A 16 -13.51 3.58 2.02
C GLN A 16 -14.63 4.10 2.93
N ILE A 17 -14.66 3.65 4.19
CA ILE A 17 -15.59 4.17 5.20
C ILE A 17 -15.29 5.64 5.49
N LYS A 18 -14.02 6.00 5.72
CA LYS A 18 -13.62 7.40 5.94
C LYS A 18 -13.97 8.30 4.75
N MET A 19 -13.76 7.84 3.51
CA MET A 19 -14.14 8.58 2.31
C MET A 19 -15.66 8.71 2.15
N SER A 20 -16.41 7.67 2.50
CA SER A 20 -17.88 7.72 2.52
C SER A 20 -18.41 8.73 3.54
N ILE A 21 -17.84 8.74 4.75
CA ILE A 21 -18.18 9.73 5.78
C ILE A 21 -17.87 11.14 5.29
N PHE A 22 -16.70 11.35 4.68
CA PHE A 22 -16.33 12.64 4.11
C PHE A 22 -17.31 13.10 3.02
N LEU A 23 -17.75 12.20 2.15
CA LEU A 23 -18.76 12.49 1.14
C LEU A 23 -20.11 12.86 1.77
N ILE A 24 -20.54 12.15 2.81
CA ILE A 24 -21.77 12.47 3.54
C ILE A 24 -21.69 13.88 4.16
N VAL A 25 -20.54 14.26 4.71
CA VAL A 25 -20.32 15.62 5.25
C VAL A 25 -20.44 16.68 4.15
N ILE A 26 -19.86 16.43 2.97
CA ILE A 26 -19.97 17.33 1.81
C ILE A 26 -21.43 17.48 1.39
N VAL A 27 -22.15 16.38 1.20
CA VAL A 27 -23.57 16.40 0.79
C VAL A 27 -24.44 17.05 1.85
N THR A 28 -24.14 16.87 3.14
CA THR A 28 -24.86 17.52 4.23
C THR A 28 -24.66 19.03 4.20
N ALA A 29 -23.42 19.49 4.00
CA ALA A 29 -23.12 20.91 3.85
C ALA A 29 -23.81 21.51 2.62
N GLU A 30 -23.83 20.77 1.50
CA GLU A 30 -24.57 21.15 0.29
C GLU A 30 -26.06 21.35 0.59
N VAL A 31 -26.71 20.41 1.28
CA VAL A 31 -28.12 20.51 1.68
C VAL A 31 -28.37 21.74 2.56
N ILE A 32 -27.49 22.04 3.51
CA ILE A 32 -27.63 23.22 4.38
C ILE A 32 -27.53 24.51 3.56
N VAL A 33 -26.56 24.60 2.64
CA VAL A 33 -26.36 25.78 1.79
C VAL A 33 -27.54 25.98 0.85
N PHE A 34 -27.92 24.95 0.10
CA PHE A 34 -29.05 25.03 -0.84
C PHE A 34 -30.38 25.28 -0.12
N GLY A 35 -30.59 24.62 1.03
CA GLY A 35 -31.77 24.84 1.88
C GLY A 35 -31.83 26.26 2.44
N GLY A 36 -30.69 26.82 2.85
CA GLY A 36 -30.59 28.22 3.29
C GLY A 36 -30.90 29.21 2.17
N ILE A 37 -30.32 29.01 0.99
CA ILE A 37 -30.61 29.83 -0.21
C ILE A 37 -32.09 29.73 -0.57
N PHE A 38 -32.65 28.53 -0.56
CA PHE A 38 -34.07 28.30 -0.83
C PHE A 38 -34.98 29.02 0.17
N SER A 39 -34.69 28.88 1.46
CA SER A 39 -35.45 29.52 2.55
C SER A 39 -35.37 31.05 2.48
N TYR A 40 -34.19 31.60 2.22
CA TYR A 40 -33.99 33.05 2.05
C TYR A 40 -34.72 33.60 0.82
N ALA A 41 -34.64 32.90 -0.31
CA ALA A 41 -35.37 33.29 -1.52
C ALA A 41 -36.89 33.28 -1.27
N LEU A 42 -37.39 32.30 -0.51
CA LEU A 42 -38.81 32.21 -0.15
C LEU A 42 -39.26 33.34 0.77
N SER A 43 -38.45 33.73 1.76
CA SER A 43 -38.81 34.80 2.70
C SER A 43 -38.87 36.18 2.04
N MET A 44 -38.10 36.40 0.96
CA MET A 44 -38.10 37.64 0.20
C MET A 44 -39.28 37.74 -0.80
N SER A 45 -39.87 36.60 -1.17
CA SER A 45 -40.90 36.52 -2.19
C SER A 45 -42.31 36.73 -1.60
N GLN A 46 -42.84 37.95 -1.65
CA GLN A 46 -44.22 38.23 -1.20
C GLN A 46 -45.32 37.56 -2.06
N LYS A 47 -45.04 37.28 -3.33
CA LYS A 47 -45.92 36.57 -4.27
C LYS A 47 -45.11 35.65 -5.16
N VAL A 48 -45.60 34.42 -5.37
CA VAL A 48 -44.99 33.49 -6.31
C VAL A 48 -45.25 33.97 -7.74
N THR A 49 -44.22 34.46 -8.41
CA THR A 49 -44.25 34.89 -9.82
C THR A 49 -43.55 33.86 -10.71
N ASP A 50 -43.79 33.89 -12.03
CA ASP A 50 -43.13 32.97 -12.95
C ASP A 50 -41.59 33.00 -12.87
N ASN A 51 -41.02 34.17 -12.57
CA ASN A 51 -39.58 34.33 -12.37
C ASN A 51 -39.07 33.59 -11.12
N ILE A 52 -39.83 33.62 -10.00
CA ILE A 52 -39.45 32.86 -8.79
C ILE A 52 -39.54 31.36 -9.06
N TYR A 53 -40.58 30.92 -9.80
CA TYR A 53 -40.74 29.51 -10.17
C TYR A 53 -39.56 29.02 -11.01
N ARG A 54 -39.18 29.78 -12.06
CA ARG A 54 -38.00 29.48 -12.88
C ARG A 54 -36.72 29.41 -12.04
N PHE A 55 -36.54 30.34 -11.10
CA PHE A 55 -35.40 30.32 -10.18
C PHE A 55 -35.35 29.03 -9.35
N TYR A 56 -36.47 28.62 -8.75
CA TYR A 56 -36.51 27.38 -7.94
C TYR A 56 -36.27 26.13 -8.77
N VAL A 57 -36.82 26.07 -9.98
CA VAL A 57 -36.57 24.95 -10.90
C VAL A 57 -35.08 24.84 -11.22
N ILE A 58 -34.43 25.96 -11.56
CA ILE A 58 -32.97 25.99 -11.82
C ILE A 58 -32.18 25.60 -10.56
N LEU A 59 -32.56 26.10 -9.39
CA LEU A 59 -31.90 25.79 -8.12
C LEU A 59 -31.99 24.28 -7.80
N LEU A 60 -33.17 23.68 -8.00
CA LEU A 60 -33.40 22.25 -7.80
C LEU A 60 -32.57 21.40 -8.76
N PHE A 61 -32.58 21.72 -10.06
CA PHE A 61 -31.77 21.00 -11.04
C PHE A 61 -30.27 21.15 -10.78
N SER A 62 -29.84 22.33 -10.32
CA SER A 62 -28.44 22.57 -9.93
C SER A 62 -28.04 21.72 -8.72
N PHE A 63 -28.89 21.68 -7.69
CA PHE A 63 -28.68 20.83 -6.51
C PHE A 63 -28.57 19.35 -6.91
N VAL A 64 -29.55 18.82 -7.66
CA VAL A 64 -29.53 17.43 -8.11
C VAL A 64 -28.29 17.14 -8.95
N GLY A 65 -27.93 18.05 -9.87
CA GLY A 65 -26.75 17.92 -10.72
C GLY A 65 -25.45 17.86 -9.93
N ILE A 66 -25.27 18.76 -8.95
CA ILE A 66 -24.07 18.81 -8.10
C ILE A 66 -24.01 17.58 -7.19
N THR A 67 -25.13 17.19 -6.57
CA THR A 67 -25.19 15.98 -5.73
C THR A 67 -24.81 14.73 -6.53
N LEU A 68 -25.33 14.55 -7.75
CA LEU A 68 -24.96 13.42 -8.61
C LEU A 68 -23.48 13.45 -8.99
N LEU A 69 -22.94 14.64 -9.30
CA LEU A 69 -21.52 14.82 -9.59
C LEU A 69 -20.66 14.45 -8.37
N ASN A 70 -21.03 14.89 -7.17
CA ASN A 70 -20.35 14.58 -5.91
C ASN A 70 -20.32 13.06 -5.66
N ILE A 71 -21.45 12.38 -5.81
CA ILE A 71 -21.55 10.92 -5.67
C ILE A 71 -20.64 10.22 -6.68
N PHE A 72 -20.75 10.60 -7.96
CA PHE A 72 -19.95 10.01 -9.03
C PHE A 72 -18.44 10.17 -8.77
N LEU A 73 -18.00 11.40 -8.47
CA LEU A 73 -16.60 11.68 -8.16
C LEU A 73 -16.15 10.94 -6.90
N GLY A 74 -16.93 10.97 -5.83
CA GLY A 74 -16.57 10.32 -4.57
C GLY A 74 -16.38 8.82 -4.71
N VAL A 75 -17.31 8.13 -5.39
CA VAL A 75 -17.19 6.69 -5.66
C VAL A 75 -15.98 6.41 -6.56
N PHE A 76 -15.80 7.21 -7.62
CA PHE A 76 -14.69 7.03 -8.56
C PHE A 76 -13.32 7.23 -7.90
N LEU A 77 -13.13 8.32 -7.16
CA LEU A 77 -11.89 8.58 -6.41
C LEU A 77 -11.67 7.53 -5.34
N SER A 78 -12.72 7.14 -4.61
CA SER A 78 -12.64 6.11 -3.57
C SER A 78 -12.05 4.82 -4.12
N HIS A 79 -12.54 4.32 -5.24
CA HIS A 79 -12.03 3.09 -5.85
C HIS A 79 -10.59 3.23 -6.35
N LYS A 80 -10.23 4.39 -6.93
CA LYS A 80 -8.89 4.64 -7.45
C LYS A 80 -7.81 4.85 -6.39
N ILE A 81 -8.19 5.07 -5.14
CA ILE A 81 -7.26 5.24 -4.01
C ILE A 81 -7.28 4.00 -3.10
N ALA A 82 -8.46 3.52 -2.71
CA ALA A 82 -8.58 2.39 -1.78
C ALA A 82 -7.99 1.09 -2.34
N GLY A 83 -8.21 0.82 -3.62
CA GLY A 83 -7.67 -0.37 -4.28
C GLY A 83 -6.13 -0.43 -4.21
N PRO A 84 -5.43 0.62 -4.68
CA PRO A 84 -3.98 0.71 -4.54
C PRO A 84 -3.48 0.63 -3.09
N ILE A 85 -4.09 1.36 -2.16
CA ILE A 85 -3.66 1.33 -0.75
C ILE A 85 -3.74 -0.08 -0.17
N TYR A 86 -4.81 -0.81 -0.46
CA TYR A 86 -4.93 -2.21 -0.03
C TYR A 86 -3.84 -3.11 -0.64
N ALA A 87 -3.48 -2.89 -1.91
CA ALA A 87 -2.40 -3.63 -2.56
C ALA A 87 -1.05 -3.39 -1.86
N PHE A 88 -0.77 -2.14 -1.46
CA PHE A 88 0.42 -1.81 -0.67
C PHE A 88 0.36 -2.44 0.72
N GLU A 89 -0.76 -2.37 1.44
CA GLU A 89 -0.88 -2.97 2.77
C GLU A 89 -0.59 -4.47 2.75
N MET A 90 -1.15 -5.19 1.76
CA MET A 90 -0.91 -6.61 1.57
C MET A 90 0.57 -6.90 1.28
N ARG A 91 1.20 -6.07 0.43
CA ARG A 91 2.62 -6.21 0.13
C ARG A 91 3.48 -5.95 1.36
N ILE A 92 3.17 -4.92 2.16
CA ILE A 92 3.88 -4.60 3.39
C ILE A 92 3.77 -5.75 4.38
N LYS A 93 2.59 -6.35 4.56
CA LYS A 93 2.42 -7.56 5.38
C LYS A 93 3.31 -8.71 4.91
N ASN A 94 3.43 -8.94 3.61
CA ASN A 94 4.34 -9.97 3.09
C ASN A 94 5.81 -9.66 3.41
N ILE A 95 6.22 -8.39 3.26
CA ILE A 95 7.57 -7.94 3.61
C ILE A 95 7.85 -8.12 5.10
N THR A 96 6.88 -7.82 5.98
CA THR A 96 7.03 -8.07 7.43
C THR A 96 7.15 -9.55 7.78
N ASN A 97 6.72 -10.45 6.90
CA ASN A 97 6.93 -11.89 7.02
C ASN A 97 8.20 -12.38 6.30
N GLY A 98 9.07 -11.44 5.88
CA GLY A 98 10.32 -11.71 5.19
C GLY A 98 10.18 -11.93 3.68
N ASP A 99 8.97 -11.97 3.11
CA ASP A 99 8.79 -12.12 1.66
C ASP A 99 8.98 -10.78 0.94
N ILE A 100 10.18 -10.61 0.38
CA ILE A 100 10.55 -9.46 -0.43
C ILE A 100 10.58 -9.78 -1.92
N SER A 101 10.12 -10.96 -2.36
CA SER A 101 10.30 -11.52 -3.72
C SER A 101 9.44 -10.88 -4.82
N ASN A 102 8.38 -10.16 -4.46
CA ASN A 102 7.46 -9.57 -5.42
C ASN A 102 7.32 -8.03 -5.24
N PHE A 103 6.88 -7.32 -6.29
CA PHE A 103 6.70 -5.86 -6.35
C PHE A 103 5.22 -5.45 -6.42
N VAL A 104 4.88 -4.20 -6.11
CA VAL A 104 3.50 -3.72 -6.33
C VAL A 104 3.33 -3.36 -7.79
N ASP A 105 2.21 -3.79 -8.39
CA ASP A 105 1.83 -3.43 -9.75
C ASP A 105 0.38 -2.94 -9.72
N LEU A 106 0.19 -1.62 -9.88
CA LEU A 106 -1.13 -1.00 -9.89
C LEU A 106 -1.73 -1.03 -11.29
N ARG A 107 -3.07 -0.86 -11.36
CA ARG A 107 -3.77 -0.84 -12.65
C ARG A 107 -3.57 0.50 -13.34
N LYS A 108 -3.68 0.50 -14.66
CA LYS A 108 -3.66 1.74 -15.46
C LYS A 108 -4.82 2.64 -15.02
N GLY A 109 -4.47 3.85 -14.57
CA GLY A 109 -5.43 4.86 -14.12
C GLY A 109 -5.65 4.93 -12.60
N ASP A 110 -4.99 4.07 -11.82
CA ASP A 110 -4.91 4.23 -10.36
C ASP A 110 -4.11 5.50 -9.99
N MET A 111 -4.44 6.13 -8.86
CA MET A 111 -3.87 7.43 -8.50
C MET A 111 -2.48 7.37 -7.86
N LEU A 112 -2.06 6.21 -7.33
CA LEU A 112 -0.82 6.04 -6.57
C LEU A 112 0.35 5.47 -7.38
N ARG A 113 0.41 5.75 -8.69
CA ARG A 113 1.46 5.22 -9.59
C ARG A 113 2.85 5.74 -9.26
N ASP A 114 2.99 7.01 -8.90
CA ASP A 114 4.30 7.56 -8.52
C ASP A 114 4.80 6.96 -7.19
N PHE A 115 3.86 6.66 -6.29
CA PHE A 115 4.15 5.95 -5.06
C PHE A 115 4.53 4.49 -5.32
N GLU A 116 3.88 3.81 -6.27
CA GLU A 116 4.29 2.48 -6.73
C GLU A 116 5.73 2.47 -7.23
N THR A 117 6.12 3.42 -8.08
CA THR A 117 7.49 3.55 -8.56
C THR A 117 8.47 3.69 -7.39
N SER A 118 8.24 4.67 -6.52
CA SER A 118 9.11 4.95 -5.38
C SER A 118 9.20 3.76 -4.41
N PHE A 119 8.07 3.09 -4.17
CA PHE A 119 8.00 1.90 -3.33
C PHE A 119 8.79 0.74 -3.93
N ASN A 120 8.66 0.52 -5.24
CA ASN A 120 9.38 -0.55 -5.93
C ASN A 120 10.88 -0.27 -5.99
N GLU A 121 11.30 0.98 -6.17
CA GLU A 121 12.71 1.38 -6.06
C GLU A 121 13.29 1.08 -4.68
N MET A 122 12.56 1.41 -3.61
CA MET A 122 12.93 1.02 -2.24
C MET A 122 13.06 -0.50 -2.12
N MET A 123 12.11 -1.27 -2.65
CA MET A 123 12.15 -2.73 -2.61
C MET A 123 13.34 -3.31 -3.39
N HIS A 124 13.70 -2.71 -4.53
CA HIS A 124 14.90 -3.07 -5.28
C HIS A 124 16.17 -2.83 -4.46
N ALA A 125 16.27 -1.68 -3.79
CA ALA A 125 17.41 -1.37 -2.92
C ALA A 125 17.54 -2.37 -1.76
N VAL A 126 16.42 -2.71 -1.10
CA VAL A 126 16.39 -3.72 -0.02
C VAL A 126 16.84 -5.09 -0.54
N ARG A 127 16.30 -5.57 -1.66
CA ARG A 127 16.74 -6.85 -2.25
C ARG A 127 18.22 -6.86 -2.59
N LYS A 128 18.71 -5.77 -3.17
CA LYS A 128 20.13 -5.64 -3.53
C LYS A 128 21.03 -5.69 -2.30
N ALA A 129 20.63 -5.06 -1.19
CA ALA A 129 21.34 -5.13 0.07
C ALA A 129 21.38 -6.56 0.62
N VAL A 130 20.22 -7.23 0.71
CA VAL A 130 20.15 -8.62 1.20
C VAL A 130 20.93 -9.59 0.30
N ALA A 131 20.91 -9.40 -1.03
CA ALA A 131 21.69 -10.21 -1.96
C ALA A 131 23.21 -10.02 -1.74
N LYS A 132 23.67 -8.77 -1.53
CA LYS A 132 25.07 -8.46 -1.24
C LYS A 132 25.51 -9.04 0.11
N ASP A 133 24.64 -9.00 1.12
CA ASP A 133 24.91 -9.61 2.41
C ASP A 133 25.06 -11.13 2.28
N ARG A 134 24.16 -11.78 1.54
CA ARG A 134 24.28 -13.22 1.24
C ARG A 134 25.57 -13.59 0.52
N GLU A 135 25.97 -12.82 -0.49
CA GLU A 135 27.23 -13.02 -1.19
C GLU A 135 28.43 -12.90 -0.23
N SER A 136 28.40 -11.90 0.65
CA SER A 136 29.45 -11.68 1.65
C SER A 136 29.53 -12.85 2.65
N LEU A 137 28.38 -13.37 3.07
CA LEU A 137 28.29 -14.56 3.95
C LEU A 137 28.80 -15.82 3.25
N GLU A 138 28.48 -16.04 1.98
CA GLU A 138 29.02 -17.17 1.21
C GLU A 138 30.54 -17.11 1.08
N ASN A 139 31.08 -15.91 0.82
CA ASN A 139 32.52 -15.70 0.75
C ASN A 139 33.21 -15.95 2.10
N ALA A 140 32.60 -15.50 3.21
CA ALA A 140 33.09 -15.82 4.55
C ALA A 140 33.05 -17.32 4.83
N HIS A 141 31.96 -18.00 4.45
CA HIS A 141 31.82 -19.45 4.62
C HIS A 141 32.91 -20.21 3.84
N LYS A 142 33.22 -19.81 2.61
CA LYS A 142 34.33 -20.37 1.82
C LYS A 142 35.68 -20.21 2.53
N LYS A 143 35.99 -19.00 3.06
CA LYS A 143 37.22 -18.74 3.81
C LYS A 143 37.32 -19.59 5.08
N ILE A 144 36.22 -19.75 5.83
CA ILE A 144 36.17 -20.63 7.00
C ILE A 144 36.50 -22.07 6.60
N LEU A 145 35.97 -22.54 5.48
CA LEU A 145 36.20 -23.90 4.98
C LEU A 145 37.66 -24.12 4.55
N GLU A 146 38.30 -23.11 3.96
CA GLU A 146 39.74 -23.13 3.67
C GLU A 146 40.61 -23.15 4.93
N LEU A 147 40.25 -22.36 5.96
CA LEU A 147 40.95 -22.36 7.25
C LEU A 147 40.83 -23.72 7.94
N ASN A 148 39.66 -24.34 7.94
CA ASN A 148 39.46 -25.69 8.47
C ASN A 148 40.38 -26.70 7.76
N LYS A 149 40.46 -26.66 6.42
CA LYS A 149 41.38 -27.53 5.65
C LYS A 149 42.85 -27.28 5.98
N LYS A 150 43.26 -26.04 6.27
CA LYS A 150 44.64 -25.73 6.69
C LYS A 150 44.93 -26.26 8.09
N LEU A 151 43.97 -26.16 9.01
CA LEU A 151 44.07 -26.69 10.37
C LEU A 151 44.16 -28.23 10.37
N ASP A 152 43.42 -28.92 9.49
CA ASP A 152 43.54 -30.38 9.33
C ASP A 152 44.97 -30.81 8.95
N LYS A 153 45.67 -30.01 8.14
CA LYS A 153 47.05 -30.29 7.70
C LYS A 153 48.12 -30.02 8.75
N LEU A 154 47.83 -29.20 9.76
CA LEU A 154 48.80 -28.81 10.80
C LEU A 154 48.91 -29.83 11.96
N GLY A 155 48.12 -30.91 11.91
CA GLY A 155 48.05 -31.93 12.95
C GLY A 155 47.11 -31.50 14.08
N ALA A 156 46.03 -32.26 14.26
CA ALA A 156 45.00 -31.97 15.25
C ALA A 156 45.56 -31.98 16.69
N LYS A 157 45.90 -30.80 17.19
CA LYS A 157 46.02 -30.53 18.63
C LYS A 157 44.64 -30.19 19.18
N LYS A 158 44.44 -30.39 20.48
CA LYS A 158 43.20 -30.06 21.20
C LYS A 158 42.71 -28.63 20.90
N GLU A 159 43.62 -27.67 20.76
CA GLU A 159 43.30 -26.27 20.39
C GLU A 159 42.75 -26.13 18.95
N ALA A 160 43.18 -26.97 18.01
CA ALA A 160 42.70 -26.94 16.62
C ALA A 160 41.26 -27.46 16.50
N ASP A 161 40.88 -28.43 17.34
CA ASP A 161 39.51 -28.96 17.37
C ASP A 161 38.52 -27.97 18.02
N GLU A 162 38.96 -27.24 19.05
CA GLU A 162 38.21 -26.13 19.65
C GLU A 162 37.96 -25.00 18.63
N ILE A 163 38.98 -24.62 17.85
CA ILE A 163 38.84 -23.62 16.79
C ILE A 163 37.88 -24.08 15.68
N LYS A 164 37.94 -25.36 15.27
CA LYS A 164 37.00 -25.91 14.28
C LYS A 164 35.55 -25.89 14.77
N ALA A 165 35.32 -26.19 16.05
CA ALA A 165 33.99 -26.15 16.65
C ALA A 165 33.43 -24.72 16.62
N ALA A 166 34.21 -23.73 17.07
CA ALA A 166 33.82 -22.32 17.04
C ALA A 166 33.56 -21.82 15.61
N LEU A 167 34.40 -22.20 14.64
CA LEU A 167 34.21 -21.83 13.23
C LEU A 167 32.92 -22.43 12.63
N LYS A 168 32.56 -23.65 13.04
CA LYS A 168 31.32 -24.31 12.62
C LYS A 168 30.08 -23.63 13.22
N GLU A 169 30.17 -23.20 14.47
CA GLU A 169 29.13 -22.44 15.16
C GLU A 169 28.90 -21.08 14.49
N ILE A 170 29.95 -20.30 14.28
CA ILE A 170 29.91 -19.02 13.53
C ILE A 170 29.32 -19.22 12.14
N SER A 171 29.73 -20.26 11.42
CA SER A 171 29.17 -20.57 10.10
C SER A 171 27.67 -20.89 10.13
N THR A 172 27.17 -21.44 11.24
CA THR A 172 25.76 -21.80 11.40
C THR A 172 24.93 -20.56 11.73
N GLU A 173 25.42 -19.71 12.65
CA GLU A 173 24.82 -18.42 12.98
C GLU A 173 24.78 -17.49 11.76
N MET A 174 25.86 -17.43 10.97
CA MET A 174 25.89 -16.63 9.74
C MET A 174 24.78 -17.02 8.75
N LYS A 175 24.45 -18.32 8.64
CA LYS A 175 23.36 -18.78 7.76
C LYS A 175 21.97 -18.40 8.26
N SER A 176 21.78 -18.30 9.58
CA SER A 176 20.47 -17.93 10.14
C SER A 176 20.17 -16.43 10.00
N ILE A 177 21.21 -15.57 9.96
CA ILE A 177 21.03 -14.10 9.85
C ILE A 177 20.26 -13.71 8.58
N THR A 178 20.47 -14.39 7.45
CA THR A 178 19.80 -14.05 6.18
C THR A 178 18.68 -15.01 5.78
N SER A 179 18.32 -15.96 6.65
CA SER A 179 17.27 -16.94 6.36
C SER A 179 15.86 -16.37 6.50
N PHE A 180 15.70 -15.25 7.20
CA PHE A 180 14.40 -14.58 7.37
C PHE A 180 13.84 -14.06 6.05
N PHE A 181 14.68 -13.41 5.24
CA PHE A 181 14.24 -12.80 3.98
C PHE A 181 14.15 -13.85 2.86
N LYS A 182 13.02 -13.91 2.18
CA LYS A 182 12.84 -14.66 0.93
C LYS A 182 12.94 -13.66 -0.22
N ILE A 183 13.99 -13.80 -1.02
CA ILE A 183 14.21 -13.01 -2.24
C ILE A 183 13.67 -13.79 -3.43
#